data_AF-A0A530ZE65-F1
#
_entry.id   AF-A0A530ZE65-F1
#
_cell.length_a   1.000
_cell.length_b   1.000
_cell.length_c   1.000
_cell.angle_alpha   90.00
_cell.angle_beta   90.00
_cell.angle_gamma   90.00
#
_symmetry.space_group_name_H-M   'P 1'
#
loop_
_entity.id
_entity.type
_entity.pdbx_description
1 polymer ?
#
loop_
_entity_poly.entity_id
_entity_poly.type
_entity_poly.pdbx_seq_one_letter_code
_entity_poly.pdbx_strand_id
1 'polypeptide(L)'
;MASGNRVRALHAHAKLNLALHVTGRRADGYHTIESLAVFTRFGDRVDIELADSDGFFVSGRYASAVPLDDSNLVVKARDALRKQAGARYMPPVAIRLEKNLPVASGVGGGSSDAATALRGLVEIWRLDLD
;
A
#
# COMPACT_ATOMS: atom_id res chain seq x y z
N MET A 1 13.74 -4.75 -28.94
CA MET A 1 12.32 -4.96 -28.60
C MET A 1 11.93 -3.93 -27.56
N ALA A 2 11.06 -2.99 -27.90
CA ALA A 2 10.70 -1.89 -27.02
C ALA A 2 10.04 -2.43 -25.75
N SER A 3 10.74 -2.37 -24.61
CA SER A 3 10.13 -2.62 -23.31
C SER A 3 9.18 -1.46 -23.02
N GLY A 4 7.91 -1.61 -23.42
CA GLY A 4 6.88 -0.66 -23.05
C GLY A 4 6.92 -0.45 -21.54
N ASN A 5 6.98 0.82 -21.12
CA ASN A 5 6.99 1.18 -19.70
C ASN A 5 5.81 0.49 -19.01
N ARG A 6 6.10 -0.44 -18.09
CA ARG A 6 5.04 -1.19 -17.42
C ARG A 6 4.44 -0.30 -16.35
N VAL A 7 3.18 0.04 -16.52
CA VAL A 7 2.40 0.78 -15.53
C VAL A 7 1.33 -0.14 -14.94
N ARG A 8 1.09 -0.03 -13.64
CA ARG A 8 -0.03 -0.64 -12.92
C ARG A 8 -0.78 0.42 -12.15
N ALA A 9 -2.05 0.59 -12.48
CA ALA A 9 -2.98 1.48 -11.78
C ALA A 9 -3.96 0.61 -10.98
N LEU A 10 -3.97 0.77 -9.66
CA LEU A 10 -4.75 -0.07 -8.75
C LEU A 10 -5.51 0.79 -7.74
N HIS A 11 -6.66 0.28 -7.29
CA HIS A 11 -7.49 0.96 -6.30
C HIS A 11 -7.24 0.40 -4.89
N ALA A 12 -6.88 1.29 -3.97
CA ALA A 12 -6.74 1.01 -2.55
C ALA A 12 -8.06 1.32 -1.84
N HIS A 13 -8.94 0.33 -1.80
CA HIS A 13 -10.29 0.47 -1.26
C HIS A 13 -10.29 0.78 0.23
N ALA A 14 -11.10 1.78 0.63
CA ALA A 14 -11.40 2.02 2.03
C ALA A 14 -12.15 0.84 2.63
N LYS A 15 -11.89 0.57 3.90
CA LYS A 15 -12.57 -0.45 4.68
C LYS A 15 -13.40 0.19 5.78
N LEU A 16 -14.56 -0.40 6.05
CA LEU A 16 -15.41 -0.07 7.18
C LEU A 16 -15.50 -1.26 8.13
N ASN A 17 -15.51 -0.98 9.43
CA ASN A 17 -15.93 -1.93 10.44
C ASN A 17 -17.43 -1.77 10.65
N LEU A 18 -18.22 -2.74 10.20
CA LEU A 18 -19.66 -2.78 10.52
C LEU A 18 -19.88 -3.27 11.96
N ALA A 19 -18.97 -4.12 12.44
CA ALA A 19 -18.88 -4.50 13.84
C ALA A 19 -17.41 -4.62 14.26
N LEU A 20 -17.12 -4.25 15.50
CA LEU A 20 -15.82 -4.44 16.14
C LEU A 20 -16.06 -4.76 17.62
N HIS A 21 -15.61 -5.93 18.04
CA HIS A 21 -15.72 -6.41 19.41
C HIS A 21 -14.32 -6.70 19.95
N VAL A 22 -13.97 -6.08 21.07
CA VAL A 22 -12.72 -6.33 21.77
C VAL A 22 -12.94 -7.48 22.75
N THR A 23 -12.29 -8.62 22.51
CA THR A 23 -12.52 -9.86 23.28
C THR A 23 -11.47 -10.10 24.37
N GLY A 24 -10.39 -9.32 24.38
CA GLY A 24 -9.37 -9.42 25.43
C GLY A 24 -8.17 -8.52 25.19
N ARG A 25 -7.29 -8.45 26.19
CA ARG A 25 -6.00 -7.77 26.11
C ARG A 25 -4.87 -8.79 26.02
N ARG A 26 -3.94 -8.55 25.10
CA ARG A 26 -2.78 -9.41 24.83
C ARG A 26 -1.57 -8.97 25.65
N ALA A 27 -0.62 -9.87 25.84
CA ALA A 27 0.62 -9.60 26.56
C ALA A 27 1.57 -8.61 25.84
N ASP A 28 1.42 -8.47 24.52
CA ASP A 28 2.18 -7.52 23.68
C ASP A 28 1.62 -6.09 23.72
N GLY A 29 0.64 -5.82 24.57
CA GLY A 29 0.02 -4.50 24.72
C GLY A 29 -1.14 -4.22 23.75
N TYR A 30 -1.41 -5.11 22.78
CA TYR A 30 -2.55 -5.00 21.87
C TYR A 30 -3.82 -5.65 22.44
N HIS A 31 -4.92 -5.56 21.69
CA HIS A 31 -6.19 -6.19 22.01
C HIS A 31 -6.53 -7.30 21.01
N THR A 32 -7.14 -8.38 21.48
CA THR A 32 -7.79 -9.36 20.62
C THR A 32 -9.11 -8.78 20.15
N ILE A 33 -9.37 -8.85 18.84
CA ILE A 33 -10.58 -8.30 18.23
C ILE A 33 -11.28 -9.32 17.35
N GLU A 34 -12.61 -9.26 17.35
CA GLU A 34 -13.49 -9.84 16.34
C GLU A 34 -14.08 -8.69 15.53
N SER A 35 -14.14 -8.83 14.21
CA SER A 35 -14.58 -7.74 13.36
C SER A 35 -15.31 -8.23 12.12
N LEU A 36 -16.43 -7.57 11.81
CA LEU A 36 -17.08 -7.63 10.50
C LEU A 36 -16.61 -6.43 9.68
N ALA A 37 -15.71 -6.68 8.74
CA ALA A 37 -15.15 -5.67 7.86
C ALA A 37 -15.72 -5.79 6.45
N VAL A 38 -15.98 -4.64 5.81
CA VAL A 38 -16.36 -4.56 4.39
C VAL A 38 -15.49 -3.54 3.67
N PHE A 39 -15.23 -3.78 2.39
CA PHE A 39 -14.56 -2.81 1.52
C PHE A 39 -15.60 -2.00 0.76
N THR A 40 -15.33 -0.70 0.62
CA THR A 40 -16.17 0.20 -0.16
C THR A 40 -15.65 0.31 -1.59
N ARG A 41 -16.45 0.87 -2.50
CA ARG A 41 -15.98 1.25 -3.84
C ARG A 41 -15.06 2.46 -3.86
N PHE A 42 -14.98 3.21 -2.76
CA PHE A 42 -14.14 4.41 -2.65
C PHE A 42 -12.75 4.01 -2.13
N GLY A 43 -11.74 4.78 -2.52
CA GLY A 43 -10.38 4.46 -2.18
C GLY A 43 -9.39 5.50 -2.64
N ASP A 44 -8.13 5.25 -2.31
CA ASP A 44 -6.98 5.91 -2.92
C ASP A 44 -6.62 5.19 -4.23
N ARG A 45 -5.73 5.81 -5.02
CA ARG A 45 -5.20 5.19 -6.23
C ARG A 45 -3.69 5.08 -6.13
N VAL A 46 -3.17 3.91 -6.49
CA VAL A 46 -1.74 3.62 -6.52
C VAL A 46 -1.35 3.30 -7.96
N ASP A 47 -0.47 4.13 -8.52
CA ASP A 47 0.16 3.87 -9.80
C ASP A 47 1.62 3.47 -9.57
N ILE A 48 2.07 2.37 -10.20
CA ILE A 48 3.44 1.85 -10.09
C ILE A 48 4.00 1.63 -11.47
N GLU A 49 5.23 2.07 -11.69
CA GLU A 49 5.97 1.80 -12.92
C GLU A 49 7.45 1.52 -12.66
N LEU A 50 8.11 0.91 -13.64
CA LEU A 50 9.56 0.82 -13.65
C LEU A 50 10.17 2.21 -13.85
N ALA A 51 11.28 2.49 -13.19
CA ALA A 51 11.95 3.78 -13.25
C ALA A 51 13.47 3.64 -13.21
N ASP A 52 14.18 4.71 -13.56
CA ASP A 52 15.64 4.78 -13.49
C ASP A 52 16.14 4.86 -12.02
N SER A 53 15.30 5.35 -11.12
CA SER A 53 15.55 5.42 -9.68
C SER A 53 14.26 5.21 -8.89
N ASP A 54 14.39 4.78 -7.63
CA ASP A 54 13.23 4.63 -6.76
C ASP A 54 12.63 6.01 -6.44
N GLY A 55 11.30 6.13 -6.57
CA GLY A 55 10.58 7.35 -6.26
C GLY A 55 9.24 7.06 -5.59
N PHE A 56 8.87 7.90 -4.63
CA PHE A 56 7.54 7.89 -4.02
C PHE A 56 6.96 9.30 -4.06
N PHE A 57 5.79 9.44 -4.67
CA PHE A 57 5.12 10.72 -4.89
C PHE A 57 3.69 10.63 -4.39
N VAL A 58 3.21 11.70 -3.77
CA VAL A 58 1.84 11.77 -3.27
C VAL A 58 1.15 12.98 -3.86
N SER A 59 -0.07 12.77 -4.33
CA SER A 59 -0.98 13.80 -4.84
C SER A 59 -2.36 13.66 -4.18
N GLY A 60 -3.32 14.49 -4.58
CA GLY A 60 -4.69 14.44 -4.06
C GLY A 60 -4.92 15.34 -2.84
N ARG A 61 -6.18 15.43 -2.44
CA ARG A 61 -6.65 16.42 -1.44
C ARG A 61 -6.04 16.27 -0.04
N TYR A 62 -5.55 15.07 0.29
CA TYR A 62 -4.92 14.78 1.59
C TYR A 62 -3.42 14.54 1.50
N ALA A 63 -2.77 14.89 0.38
CA ALA A 63 -1.35 14.63 0.14
C ALA A 63 -0.43 15.22 1.21
N SER A 64 -0.71 16.45 1.66
CA SER A 64 0.12 17.18 2.63
C SER A 64 0.22 16.49 3.99
N ALA A 65 -0.69 15.57 4.30
CA ALA A 65 -0.71 14.81 5.55
C ALA A 65 -0.02 13.44 5.44
N VAL A 66 0.57 13.10 4.28
CA VAL A 66 1.21 11.81 4.04
C VAL A 66 2.74 11.95 4.13
N PRO A 67 3.42 11.20 5.02
CA PRO A 67 4.87 11.17 5.05
C PRO A 67 5.44 10.65 3.74
N LEU A 68 6.50 11.29 3.23
CA LEU A 68 7.20 10.86 2.00
C LEU A 68 8.46 10.04 2.28
N ASP A 69 8.81 9.87 3.54
CA ASP A 69 10.00 9.17 4.01
C ASP A 69 9.74 7.66 4.22
N ASP A 70 10.74 6.99 4.80
CA ASP A 70 10.72 5.55 5.11
C ASP A 70 9.69 5.17 6.17
N SER A 71 9.05 6.13 6.85
CA SER A 71 7.99 5.85 7.81
C SER A 71 6.70 5.41 7.13
N ASN A 72 6.50 5.78 5.85
CA ASN A 72 5.31 5.47 5.07
C ASN A 72 5.16 3.97 4.79
N LEU A 73 3.96 3.43 5.01
CA LEU A 73 3.70 2.00 4.81
C LEU A 73 3.86 1.53 3.35
N VAL A 74 3.63 2.40 2.36
CA VAL A 74 3.87 2.08 0.93
C VAL A 74 5.36 1.87 0.66
N VAL A 75 6.20 2.76 1.19
CA VAL A 75 7.66 2.67 1.08
C VAL A 75 8.16 1.41 1.81
N LYS A 76 7.69 1.19 3.04
CA LYS A 76 8.00 -0.02 3.82
C LYS A 76 7.56 -1.29 3.10
N ALA A 77 6.40 -1.29 2.46
CA ALA A 77 5.90 -2.44 1.68
C ALA A 77 6.82 -2.76 0.50
N ARG A 78 7.23 -1.74 -0.27
CA ARG A 78 8.20 -1.92 -1.36
C ARG A 78 9.50 -2.54 -0.87
N ASP A 79 10.06 -1.98 0.20
CA ASP A 79 11.37 -2.40 0.69
C ASP A 79 11.32 -3.78 1.35
N ALA A 80 10.25 -4.08 2.09
CA ALA A 80 10.02 -5.40 2.67
C ALA A 80 9.86 -6.48 1.61
N LEU A 81 9.03 -6.24 0.58
CA LEU A 81 8.85 -7.20 -0.52
C LEU A 81 10.15 -7.41 -1.30
N ARG A 82 10.87 -6.34 -1.60
CA ARG A 82 12.18 -6.40 -2.27
C ARG A 82 13.18 -7.22 -1.47
N LYS A 83 13.21 -7.04 -0.15
CA LYS A 83 14.07 -7.83 0.75
C LYS A 83 13.68 -9.30 0.73
N GLN A 84 12.38 -9.61 0.77
CA GLN A 84 11.87 -10.97 0.79
C GLN A 84 12.11 -11.72 -0.54
N ALA A 85 11.93 -11.05 -1.68
CA ALA A 85 12.08 -11.63 -3.00
C ALA A 85 13.52 -11.69 -3.51
N GLY A 86 14.48 -11.07 -2.81
CA GLY A 86 15.88 -10.96 -3.22
C GLY A 86 16.14 -9.71 -4.05
N ALA A 87 16.75 -8.70 -3.42
CA ALA A 87 16.92 -7.36 -3.97
C ALA A 87 17.67 -7.28 -5.32
N ARG A 88 18.54 -8.26 -5.63
CA ARG A 88 19.32 -8.27 -6.87
C ARG A 88 18.47 -8.33 -8.15
N TYR A 89 17.22 -8.78 -8.05
CA TYR A 89 16.35 -8.98 -9.22
C TYR A 89 15.21 -7.95 -9.33
N MET A 90 15.11 -6.99 -8.40
CA MET A 90 13.98 -6.07 -8.31
C MET A 90 14.39 -4.66 -8.79
N PRO A 91 14.11 -4.29 -10.05
CA PRO A 91 14.48 -2.98 -10.60
C PRO A 91 13.81 -1.83 -9.83
N PRO A 92 14.36 -0.61 -9.91
CA PRO A 92 13.76 0.57 -9.29
C PRO A 92 12.37 0.87 -9.84
N VAL A 93 11.54 1.48 -8.99
CA VAL A 93 10.14 1.80 -9.31
C VAL A 93 9.77 3.21 -8.88
N ALA A 94 8.92 3.86 -9.66
CA ALA A 94 8.20 5.05 -9.25
C ALA A 94 6.80 4.65 -8.78
N ILE A 95 6.46 4.97 -7.53
CA ILE A 95 5.14 4.75 -6.95
C ILE A 95 4.47 6.11 -6.75
N ARG A 96 3.28 6.28 -7.31
CA ARG A 96 2.45 7.48 -7.14
C ARG A 96 1.18 7.11 -6.40
N LEU A 97 0.96 7.76 -5.26
CA LEU A 97 -0.24 7.62 -4.45
C LEU A 97 -1.11 8.86 -4.61
N GLU A 98 -2.28 8.71 -5.21
CA GLU A 98 -3.32 9.74 -5.18
C GLU A 98 -4.15 9.57 -3.91
N LYS A 99 -3.91 10.44 -2.92
CA LYS A 99 -4.53 10.38 -1.60
C LYS A 99 -5.86 11.13 -1.55
N ASN A 100 -6.92 10.34 -1.64
CA ASN A 100 -8.32 10.74 -1.59
C ASN A 100 -9.00 10.41 -0.26
N LEU A 101 -8.52 9.44 0.52
CA LEU A 101 -9.06 9.12 1.84
C LEU A 101 -8.42 10.01 2.93
N PRO A 102 -9.20 10.52 3.90
CA PRO A 102 -8.64 11.33 4.97
C PRO A 102 -7.66 10.52 5.82
N VAL A 103 -6.50 11.09 6.12
CA VAL A 103 -5.48 10.46 6.96
C VAL A 103 -6.02 10.27 8.38
N ALA A 104 -5.67 9.14 9.02
CA ALA A 104 -6.09 8.79 10.38
C ALA A 104 -7.61 8.72 10.65
N SER A 105 -8.44 8.53 9.61
CA SER A 105 -9.91 8.49 9.72
C SER A 105 -10.50 7.14 10.15
N GLY A 106 -9.68 6.13 10.47
CA GLY A 106 -10.15 4.79 10.86
C GLY A 106 -10.62 3.90 9.71
N VAL A 107 -10.58 4.38 8.46
CA VAL A 107 -11.02 3.63 7.26
C VAL A 107 -9.96 2.68 6.67
N GLY A 108 -8.82 2.53 7.35
CA GLY A 108 -7.73 1.65 6.91
C GLY A 108 -6.97 2.11 5.66
N GLY A 109 -7.00 3.40 5.32
CA GLY A 109 -6.40 3.93 4.08
C GLY A 109 -4.92 3.57 3.90
N GLY A 110 -4.05 3.90 4.86
CA GLY A 110 -2.61 3.62 4.73
C GLY A 110 -2.27 2.12 4.62
N SER A 111 -3.04 1.25 5.28
CA SER A 111 -2.88 -0.20 5.15
C SER A 111 -3.36 -0.69 3.78
N SER A 112 -4.44 -0.13 3.25
CA SER A 112 -4.95 -0.44 1.91
C SER A 112 -3.98 0.02 0.82
N ASP A 113 -3.36 1.20 0.98
CA ASP A 113 -2.33 1.73 0.09
C ASP A 113 -1.13 0.77 0.03
N ALA A 114 -0.63 0.34 1.19
CA ALA A 114 0.49 -0.57 1.29
C ALA A 114 0.18 -1.96 0.70
N ALA A 115 -0.99 -2.53 1.00
CA ALA A 115 -1.42 -3.80 0.41
C ALA A 115 -1.58 -3.71 -1.12
N THR A 116 -2.10 -2.59 -1.61
CA THR A 116 -2.23 -2.31 -3.04
C THR A 116 -0.86 -2.15 -3.71
N ALA A 117 0.08 -1.49 -3.03
CA ALA A 117 1.46 -1.39 -3.48
C ALA A 117 2.12 -2.77 -3.60
N LEU A 118 1.97 -3.65 -2.60
CA LEU A 118 2.48 -5.02 -2.66
C LEU A 118 1.95 -5.76 -3.89
N ARG A 119 0.63 -5.71 -4.13
CA ARG A 119 0.01 -6.36 -5.30
C ARG A 119 0.59 -5.83 -6.61
N GLY A 120 0.68 -4.50 -6.75
CA GLY A 120 1.23 -3.89 -7.97
C GLY A 120 2.71 -4.24 -8.18
N LEU A 121 3.50 -4.31 -7.11
CA LEU A 121 4.91 -4.67 -7.18
C LEU A 121 5.11 -6.14 -7.56
N VAL A 122 4.31 -7.06 -7.02
CA VAL A 122 4.29 -8.47 -7.44
C VAL A 122 4.09 -8.57 -8.95
N GLU A 123 3.16 -7.81 -9.51
CA GLU A 123 2.91 -7.81 -10.96
C GLU A 123 4.02 -7.13 -11.77
N ILE A 124 4.52 -5.97 -11.33
CA ILE A 124 5.58 -5.21 -12.02
C ILE A 124 6.87 -6.04 -12.08
N TRP A 125 7.25 -6.64 -10.95
CA TRP A 125 8.44 -7.46 -10.81
C TRP A 125 8.25 -8.92 -11.25
N ARG A 126 7.02 -9.32 -11.60
CA ARG A 126 6.66 -10.71 -12.00
C ARG A 126 7.10 -11.73 -10.95
N LEU A 127 6.80 -11.44 -9.70
CA LEU A 127 7.02 -12.40 -8.63
C LEU A 127 5.98 -13.50 -8.71
N ASP A 128 6.45 -14.73 -8.64
CA ASP A 128 5.61 -15.91 -8.47
C ASP A 128 5.49 -16.14 -6.95
N LEU A 129 4.40 -15.61 -6.38
CA LEU A 129 4.08 -15.78 -4.97
C LEU A 129 2.77 -16.58 -4.90
N ASP A 130 2.86 -17.79 -4.38
CA ASP A 130 1.71 -18.64 -4.03
C ASP A 130 0.98 -18.12 -2.77
#